data_AF-A0A9Q0FNV5-F1
#
_entry.id   AF-A0A9Q0FNV5-F1
#
_cell.length_a   1.000
_cell.length_b   1.000
_cell.length_c   1.000
_cell.angle_alpha   90.00
_cell.angle_beta   90.00
_cell.angle_gamma   90.00
#
_symmetry.space_group_name_H-M   'P 1'
#
loop_
_entity.id
_entity.type
_entity.pdbx_description
1 polymer ?
#
loop_
_entity_poly.entity_id
_entity_poly.type
_entity_poly.pdbx_seq_one_letter_code
_entity_poly.pdbx_strand_id
1 'polypeptide(L)'
;MKKEDDSLEQDFLNAINPCTKWEVAALGDSNMTKLKKGDRLQLQRKGYFICDVPFSASSSSSSSNPIVLFAIPDGRQPNLPK
;
A
#
# COMPACT_ATOMS: atom_id res chain seq x y z
N MET A 1 -21.74 -29.56 23.43
CA MET A 1 -22.22 -29.20 22.09
C MET A 1 -21.68 -27.82 21.76
N LYS A 2 -20.60 -27.76 20.98
CA LYS A 2 -19.98 -26.52 20.48
C LYS A 2 -19.25 -26.95 19.20
N LYS A 3 -20.01 -27.07 18.11
CA LYS A 3 -19.52 -27.56 16.80
C LYS A 3 -20.15 -26.84 15.62
N GLU A 4 -21.07 -25.90 15.85
CA GLU A 4 -21.79 -25.22 14.78
C GLU A 4 -21.17 -23.85 14.45
N ASP A 5 -20.50 -23.19 15.40
CA ASP A 5 -19.86 -21.89 15.18
C ASP A 5 -18.61 -21.96 14.27
N ASP A 6 -17.82 -23.05 14.34
CA ASP A 6 -16.61 -23.22 13.53
C ASP A 6 -16.90 -23.33 12.01
N SER A 7 -18.07 -23.83 11.62
CA SER A 7 -18.40 -24.05 10.20
C SER A 7 -18.68 -22.73 9.46
N LEU A 8 -19.32 -21.77 10.13
CA LEU A 8 -19.60 -20.45 9.55
C LEU A 8 -18.34 -19.60 9.42
N GLU A 9 -17.41 -19.72 10.38
CA GLU A 9 -16.11 -19.05 10.29
C GLU A 9 -15.28 -19.57 9.11
N GLN A 10 -15.28 -20.88 8.85
CA GLN A 10 -14.54 -21.43 7.70
C GLN A 10 -15.08 -20.96 6.35
N ASP A 11 -16.40 -20.86 6.19
CA ASP A 11 -17.00 -20.34 4.96
C ASP A 11 -16.66 -18.86 4.73
N PHE A 12 -16.60 -18.05 5.80
CA PHE A 12 -16.17 -16.66 5.70
C PHE A 12 -14.70 -16.55 5.28
N LEU A 13 -13.80 -17.32 5.89
CA LEU A 13 -12.38 -17.31 5.56
C LEU A 13 -12.13 -17.69 4.09
N ASN A 14 -12.90 -18.63 3.55
CA ASN A 14 -12.80 -19.06 2.15
C ASN A 14 -13.34 -18.01 1.16
N ALA A 15 -14.21 -17.11 1.60
CA ALA A 15 -14.74 -16.01 0.78
C ALA A 15 -13.81 -14.78 0.75
N ILE A 16 -12.80 -14.73 1.60
CA ILE A 16 -11.81 -13.63 1.61
C ILE A 16 -10.94 -13.73 0.36
N ASN A 17 -10.75 -12.60 -0.33
CA ASN A 17 -9.81 -12.55 -1.44
C ASN A 17 -8.38 -12.84 -0.92
N PRO A 18 -7.67 -13.87 -1.41
CA PRO A 18 -6.32 -14.20 -0.96
C PRO A 18 -5.30 -13.11 -1.32
N CYS A 19 -5.57 -12.28 -2.33
CA CYS A 19 -4.69 -11.20 -2.77
C CYS A 19 -5.39 -9.84 -2.70
N THR A 20 -5.45 -9.26 -1.50
CA THR A 20 -6.03 -7.92 -1.25
C THR A 20 -5.03 -6.78 -1.40
N LYS A 21 -3.73 -7.08 -1.34
CA LYS A 21 -2.64 -6.09 -1.35
C LYS A 21 -1.55 -6.53 -2.31
N TRP A 22 -1.02 -5.57 -3.05
CA TRP A 22 0.17 -5.72 -3.88
C TRP A 22 1.17 -4.65 -3.50
N GLU A 23 2.42 -5.06 -3.26
CA GLU A 23 3.52 -4.16 -2.93
C GLU A 23 4.52 -4.16 -4.08
N VAL A 24 4.89 -2.97 -4.55
CA VAL A 24 5.84 -2.80 -5.64
C VAL A 24 6.91 -1.83 -5.21
N ALA A 25 8.15 -2.30 -5.13
CA ALA A 25 9.30 -1.44 -4.93
C ALA A 25 9.52 -0.57 -6.19
N ALA A 26 9.75 0.73 -5.98
CA ALA A 26 9.98 1.67 -7.07
C ALA A 26 11.01 2.74 -6.66
N LEU A 27 11.72 3.26 -7.65
CA LEU A 27 12.56 4.44 -7.48
C LEU A 27 11.70 5.68 -7.74
N GLY A 28 11.72 6.60 -6.79
CA GLY A 28 11.01 7.87 -6.85
C GLY A 28 11.90 9.04 -7.28
N ASP A 29 11.27 10.18 -7.53
CA ASP A 29 11.96 11.44 -7.74
C ASP A 29 12.56 11.96 -6.42
N SER A 30 13.67 12.70 -6.50
CA SER A 30 14.30 13.34 -5.34
C SER A 30 13.35 14.28 -4.58
N ASN A 31 12.40 14.91 -5.27
CA ASN A 31 11.43 15.81 -4.65
C ASN A 31 10.44 15.10 -3.72
N MET A 32 10.28 13.78 -3.84
CA MET A 32 9.40 12.99 -2.97
C MET A 32 9.89 12.94 -1.52
N THR A 33 11.16 13.25 -1.26
CA THR A 33 11.73 13.35 0.09
C THR A 33 11.06 14.40 0.98
N LYS A 34 10.39 15.38 0.38
CA LYS A 34 9.69 16.46 1.09
C LYS A 34 8.24 16.13 1.43
N LEU A 35 7.72 14.99 0.96
CA LEU A 35 6.34 14.58 1.20
C LEU A 35 6.11 14.31 2.68
N LYS A 36 4.94 14.72 3.17
CA LYS A 36 4.47 14.46 4.53
C LYS A 36 3.40 13.37 4.51
N LYS A 37 3.16 12.75 5.66
CA LYS A 37 2.03 11.82 5.82
C LYS A 37 0.72 12.54 5.49
N GLY A 38 -0.10 11.91 4.66
CA GLY A 38 -1.40 12.43 4.21
C GLY A 38 -1.35 13.23 2.91
N ASP A 39 -0.16 13.57 2.41
CA ASP A 39 -0.03 14.27 1.12
C ASP A 39 -0.54 13.38 -0.01
N ARG A 40 -1.29 14.00 -0.94
CA ARG A 40 -1.83 13.34 -2.13
C ARG A 40 -1.03 13.80 -3.34
N LEU A 41 -0.53 12.84 -4.11
CA LEU A 41 0.24 13.11 -5.32
C LEU A 41 -0.29 12.30 -6.50
N GLN A 42 -0.06 12.82 -7.70
CA GLN A 42 -0.33 12.11 -8.94
C GLN A 42 1.00 11.67 -9.55
N LEU A 43 1.18 10.37 -9.71
CA LEU A 43 2.29 9.83 -10.47
C LEU A 43 1.84 9.68 -11.92
N GLN A 44 2.59 10.30 -12.83
CA GLN A 44 2.24 10.38 -14.25
C GLN A 44 2.05 8.96 -14.82
N ARG A 45 0.88 8.71 -15.42
CA ARG A 45 0.44 7.40 -15.99
C ARG A 45 0.28 6.24 -14.98
N LYS A 46 0.49 6.48 -13.68
CA LYS A 46 0.30 5.47 -12.63
C LYS A 46 -0.95 5.72 -11.79
N GLY A 47 -1.40 6.98 -11.69
CA GLY A 47 -2.63 7.35 -10.99
C GLY A 47 -2.36 8.22 -9.76
N TYR A 48 -3.30 8.19 -8.82
CA TYR A 48 -3.25 8.98 -7.60
C TYR A 48 -2.77 8.14 -6.41
N PHE A 49 -1.97 8.75 -5.56
CA PHE A 49 -1.39 8.10 -4.39
C PHE A 49 -1.48 9.00 -3.18
N ILE A 50 -1.61 8.40 -2.00
CA ILE A 50 -1.48 9.06 -0.70
C ILE A 50 -0.22 8.56 0.01
N CYS A 51 0.55 9.49 0.57
CA CYS A 51 1.72 9.18 1.38
C CYS A 51 1.27 8.70 2.78
N ASP A 52 1.55 7.45 3.11
CA ASP A 52 1.29 6.91 4.45
C ASP A 52 2.52 7.06 5.37
N VAL A 53 3.70 6.74 4.84
CA VAL A 53 4.97 6.88 5.55
C VAL A 53 5.88 7.82 4.76
N PRO A 54 6.22 9.00 5.30
CA PRO A 54 7.13 9.93 4.65
C PRO A 54 8.58 9.44 4.75
N PHE A 55 9.44 9.97 3.88
CA PHE A 55 10.87 9.66 3.93
C PHE A 55 11.47 10.13 5.25
N SER A 56 12.18 9.25 5.93
CA SER A 56 12.95 9.60 7.13
C SER A 56 14.38 9.12 6.98
N ALA A 57 15.27 10.06 6.71
CA ALA A 57 16.70 9.87 6.84
C ALA A 57 17.06 10.07 8.32
N SER A 58 16.86 9.04 9.14
CA SER A 58 17.37 9.08 10.52
C SER A 58 18.89 9.14 10.46
N SER A 59 19.47 10.18 11.06
CA SER A 59 20.91 10.46 11.08
C SER A 59 21.71 9.54 12.02
N SER A 60 21.05 8.68 12.79
CA SER A 60 21.69 7.95 13.91
C SER A 60 22.04 6.48 13.63
N SER A 61 21.46 5.82 12.64
CA SER A 61 21.61 4.36 12.52
C SER A 61 21.04 3.86 11.21
N SER A 62 21.91 3.41 10.29
CA SER A 62 21.81 2.33 9.29
C SER A 62 20.46 1.90 8.64
N SER A 63 19.36 2.63 8.80
CA SER A 63 18.03 2.23 8.33
C SER A 63 17.22 3.45 7.91
N SER A 64 17.40 3.89 6.66
CA SER A 64 16.52 4.87 6.05
C SER A 64 15.15 4.24 5.78
N ASN A 65 14.08 4.84 6.28
CA ASN A 65 12.73 4.36 5.98
C ASN A 65 12.32 4.84 4.58
N PRO A 66 11.94 3.93 3.67
CA PRO A 66 11.46 4.32 2.35
C PRO A 66 10.09 5.03 2.45
N ILE A 67 9.74 5.77 1.41
CA ILE A 67 8.40 6.35 1.27
C ILE A 67 7.42 5.23 0.96
N VAL A 68 6.30 5.18 1.69
CA VAL A 68 5.21 4.25 1.41
C VAL A 68 4.01 5.01 0.85
N LEU A 69 3.58 4.60 -0.34
CA LEU A 69 2.45 5.19 -1.06
C LEU A 69 1.32 4.18 -1.22
N PHE A 70 0.09 4.60 -0.89
CA PHE A 70 -1.12 3.84 -1.20
C PHE A 70 -1.80 4.38 -2.45
N ALA A 71 -2.14 3.47 -3.36
CA ALA A 71 -2.91 3.82 -4.55
C ALA A 71 -4.35 4.19 -4.16
N ILE A 72 -4.79 5.34 -4.64
CA ILE A 72 -6.18 5.77 -4.51
C ILE A 72 -6.92 5.25 -5.75
N PRO A 73 -8.00 4.46 -5.58
CA PRO A 73 -8.76 3.94 -6.71
C PRO A 73 -9.46 5.09 -7.45
N ASP A 74 -9.08 5.31 -8.71
CA ASP A 74 -9.65 6.33 -9.58
C ASP A 74 -10.57 5.74 -10.68
N GLY A 75 -10.92 4.46 -10.53
CA GLY A 75 -11.77 3.71 -11.47
C GLY A 75 -11.06 3.31 -12.77
N ARG A 76 -9.78 3.67 -12.94
CA ARG A 76 -8.98 3.24 -14.10
C ARG A 76 -8.39 1.85 -13.83
N GLN A 77 -8.26 1.07 -14.89
CA GLN A 77 -7.63 -0.25 -14.81
C GLN A 77 -6.16 -0.06 -14.38
N PRO A 78 -5.75 -0.62 -13.24
CA PRO A 78 -4.38 -0.45 -12.77
C PRO A 78 -3.43 -1.24 -13.69
N ASN A 79 -2.42 -0.56 -14.22
CA ASN A 79 -1.32 -1.21 -14.95
C ASN A 79 -0.35 -1.86 -13.95
N LEU A 80 -0.83 -2.89 -13.23
CA LEU A 80 0.01 -3.70 -12.36
C LEU A 80 0.90 -4.61 -13.23
N PRO A 81 2.21 -4.71 -12.95
CA PRO A 81 3.03 -5.76 -13.54
C PRO A 81 2.46 -7.12 -13.10
N LYS A 82 2.34 -8.05 -14.06
CA LYS A 82 1.96 -9.45 -13.80
C LYS A 82 3.08 -10.18 -13.08
#